data_AF-A0A7V9CFB1-F1
#
_entry.id   AF-A0A7V9CFB1-F1
#
_cell.length_a   1.000
_cell.length_b   1.000
_cell.length_c   1.000
_cell.angle_alpha   90.00
_cell.angle_beta   90.00
_cell.angle_gamma   90.00
#
_symmetry.space_group_name_H-M   'P 1'
#
loop_
_entity.id
_entity.type
_entity.pdbx_description
1 polymer ?
#
loop_
_entity_poly.entity_id
_entity_poly.type
_entity_poly.pdbx_seq_one_letter_code
_entity_poly.pdbx_strand_id
1 'polypeptide(L)'
;MLLTIRDFLKLESAGGLVLVAAAALALIFSNSPLRGLYQSLLAIPVEIRVADLHIAKPLLLWVNDGLMAIFFFLVGLEIKREVLQGE
;
A
#
# COMPACT_ATOMS: atom_id res chain seq x y z
N MET A 1 13.84 22.19 4.39
CA MET A 1 13.12 21.22 3.55
C MET A 1 12.71 19.98 4.33
N LEU A 2 13.63 19.23 4.96
CA LEU A 2 13.29 18.04 5.75
C LEU A 2 12.44 18.33 7.02
N LEU A 3 12.67 19.46 7.70
CA LEU A 3 11.87 19.88 8.85
C LEU A 3 10.40 20.13 8.47
N THR A 4 10.17 20.79 7.34
CA THR A 4 8.84 21.11 6.81
C THR A 4 8.04 19.84 6.47
N ILE A 5 8.68 18.81 5.91
CA ILE A 5 8.03 17.52 5.62
C ILE A 5 7.65 16.82 6.93
N ARG A 6 8.52 16.86 7.95
CA ARG A 6 8.24 16.29 9.27
C ARG A 6 7.06 16.96 9.94
N ASP A 7 6.98 18.28 9.88
CA ASP A 7 5.87 19.02 10.47
C ASP A 7 4.58 18.84 9.68
N PHE A 8 4.66 18.71 8.36
CA PHE A 8 3.51 18.32 7.52
C PHE A 8 2.98 16.93 7.90
N LEU A 9 3.84 15.92 8.07
CA LEU A 9 3.45 14.56 8.46
C LEU A 9 2.88 14.43 9.87
N LYS A 10 3.04 15.44 10.73
CA LYS A 10 2.42 15.49 12.07
C LYS A 10 0.97 15.96 12.03
N LEU A 11 0.49 16.53 10.93
CA LEU A 11 -0.92 16.88 10.81
C LEU A 11 -1.72 15.60 10.63
N GLU A 12 -2.76 15.44 11.44
CA GLU A 12 -3.70 14.31 11.37
C GLU A 12 -4.34 14.18 9.97
N SER A 13 -4.54 15.30 9.27
CA SER A 13 -5.06 15.36 7.90
C SER A 13 -4.06 15.02 6.80
N ALA A 14 -2.76 14.97 7.09
CA ALA A 14 -1.73 14.74 6.08
C ALA A 14 -1.85 13.34 5.46
N GLY A 15 -2.20 12.33 6.25
CA GLY A 15 -2.43 10.96 5.75
C GLY A 15 -3.56 10.92 4.71
N GLY A 16 -4.67 11.61 4.98
CA GLY A 16 -5.79 11.72 4.04
C GLY A 16 -5.40 12.41 2.73
N LEU A 17 -4.64 13.51 2.80
CA LEU A 17 -4.20 14.21 1.59
C LEU A 17 -3.28 13.35 0.73
N VAL A 18 -2.34 12.63 1.34
CA VAL A 18 -1.43 11.71 0.64
C VAL A 18 -2.22 10.59 -0.03
N LEU A 19 -3.23 10.03 0.65
CA LEU A 19 -4.10 9.00 0.07
C LEU A 19 -4.85 9.51 -1.17
N VAL A 20 -5.47 10.69 -1.08
CA VAL A 20 -6.19 11.31 -2.19
C VAL A 20 -5.24 11.61 -3.36
N ALA A 21 -4.05 12.14 -3.08
CA ALA A 21 -3.05 12.39 -4.11
C ALA A 21 -2.59 11.10 -4.81
N ALA A 22 -2.36 10.02 -4.05
CA ALA A 22 -2.00 8.71 -4.61
C ALA A 22 -3.12 8.14 -5.50
N ALA A 23 -4.38 8.25 -5.06
CA ALA A 23 -5.54 7.83 -5.86
C ALA A 23 -5.69 8.64 -7.15
N ALA A 24 -5.51 9.97 -7.08
CA ALA A 24 -5.55 10.83 -8.26
C ALA A 24 -4.43 10.46 -9.26
N LEU A 25 -3.21 10.22 -8.78
CA LEU A 25 -2.11 9.75 -9.62
C LEU A 25 -2.43 8.41 -10.28
N ALA A 26 -2.99 7.45 -9.54
CA ALA A 26 -3.39 6.16 -10.09
C ALA A 26 -4.43 6.30 -11.22
N LEU A 27 -5.42 7.18 -11.04
CA LEU A 27 -6.39 7.50 -12.08
C LEU A 27 -5.75 8.13 -13.32
N ILE A 28 -4.81 9.05 -13.14
CA ILE A 28 -4.07 9.67 -14.25
C ILE A 28 -3.28 8.61 -15.02
N PHE A 29 -2.51 7.76 -14.33
CA PHE A 29 -1.77 6.68 -14.98
C PHE A 29 -2.69 5.70 -15.72
N SER A 30 -3.84 5.35 -15.13
CA SER A 30 -4.80 4.42 -15.73
C SER A 30 -5.53 4.98 -16.96
N ASN A 31 -5.67 6.30 -17.08
CA ASN A 31 -6.40 6.95 -18.18
C ASN A 31 -5.49 7.64 -19.21
N SER A 32 -4.17 7.60 -19.02
CA SER A 32 -3.19 8.22 -19.92
C SER A 32 -2.59 7.21 -20.92
N PRO A 33 -1.83 7.67 -21.93
CA PRO A 33 -1.08 6.78 -22.83
C PRO A 33 -0.11 5.84 -22.11
N LEU A 34 0.26 6.13 -20.85
CA LEU A 34 1.11 5.31 -20.01
C LEU A 34 0.38 4.08 -19.42
N ARG A 35 -0.93 3.93 -19.66
CA ARG A 35 -1.74 2.80 -19.16
C ARG A 35 -1.10 1.44 -19.47
N GLY A 36 -0.56 1.25 -20.67
CA GLY A 36 0.10 0.00 -21.05
C GLY A 36 1.32 -0.31 -20.18
N LEU A 37 2.16 0.68 -19.90
CA LEU A 37 3.32 0.54 -19.02
C LEU A 37 2.89 0.26 -17.58
N TYR A 38 1.89 0.99 -17.09
CA TYR A 38 1.34 0.81 -15.75
C TYR A 38 0.76 -0.60 -15.55
N GLN A 39 -0.07 -1.07 -16.50
CA GLN A 39 -0.65 -2.41 -16.46
C GLN A 39 0.44 -3.49 -16.55
N SER A 40 1.44 -3.30 -17.42
CA SER A 40 2.55 -4.24 -17.59
C SER A 40 3.37 -4.36 -16.30
N LEU A 41 3.62 -3.23 -15.62
CA LEU A 41 4.32 -3.20 -14.34
C LEU A 41 3.55 -3.97 -13.26
N LEU A 42 2.24 -3.73 -13.15
CA LEU A 42 1.38 -4.44 -12.18
C LEU A 42 1.24 -5.94 -12.49
N ALA A 43 1.32 -6.31 -13.77
CA ALA A 43 1.21 -7.68 -14.26
C ALA A 43 2.54 -8.44 -14.26
N ILE A 44 3.67 -7.83 -13.85
CA ILE A 44 4.97 -8.53 -13.79
C ILE A 44 4.81 -9.81 -12.97
N PRO A 45 5.09 -10.99 -13.54
CA PRO A 45 5.02 -12.23 -12.79
C PRO A 45 6.18 -12.26 -11.79
N VAL A 46 5.85 -12.39 -10.51
CA VAL A 46 6.83 -12.54 -9.43
C VAL A 46 6.66 -13.92 -8.84
N GLU A 47 7.73 -14.71 -8.92
CA GLU A 47 7.76 -16.09 -8.46
C GLU A 47 8.74 -16.24 -7.31
N ILE A 48 8.29 -16.88 -6.23
CA ILE A 48 9.14 -17.30 -5.11
C ILE A 48 9.07 -18.82 -5.04
N ARG A 49 10.26 -19.45 -5.10
CA ARG A 49 10.43 -20.90 -5.05
C ARG A 49 11.32 -21.28 -3.88
N VAL A 50 10.82 -22.14 -2.99
CA VAL A 50 11.55 -22.69 -1.85
C VAL A 50 11.26 -24.19 -1.78
N ALA A 51 12.20 -25.02 -2.25
CA ALA A 51 12.00 -26.46 -2.43
C ALA A 51 10.71 -26.76 -3.24
N ASP A 52 9.76 -27.49 -2.66
CA ASP A 52 8.47 -27.82 -3.30
C ASP A 52 7.44 -26.67 -3.24
N LEU A 53 7.70 -25.64 -2.45
CA LEU A 53 6.82 -24.47 -2.36
C LEU A 53 7.07 -23.55 -3.56
N HIS A 54 6.08 -23.46 -4.44
CA HIS A 54 6.08 -22.57 -5.58
C HIS A 54 4.89 -21.61 -5.53
N ILE A 55 5.19 -20.32 -5.36
CA ILE A 55 4.18 -19.27 -5.39
C ILE A 55 4.49 -18.34 -6.56
N ALA A 56 3.66 -18.40 -7.59
CA ALA A 56 3.71 -17.52 -8.75
C ALA A 56 2.47 -16.62 -8.73
N LYS A 57 2.68 -15.31 -8.58
CA LYS A 57 1.61 -14.31 -8.57
C LYS A 57 2.06 -13.04 -9.27
N PRO A 58 1.15 -12.30 -9.93
CA PRO A 58 1.46 -10.96 -10.43
C PRO A 58 1.92 -10.02 -9.30
N LEU A 59 2.76 -9.04 -9.64
CA LEU A 59 3.28 -8.05 -8.70
C LEU A 59 2.17 -7.35 -7.91
N LEU A 60 1.05 -7.03 -8.56
CA LEU A 60 -0.11 -6.44 -7.90
C LEU A 60 -0.61 -7.26 -6.70
N LEU A 61 -0.67 -8.60 -6.83
CA LEU A 61 -1.13 -9.45 -5.73
C LEU A 61 -0.13 -9.49 -4.59
N TRP A 62 1.18 -9.50 -4.88
CA TRP A 62 2.21 -9.40 -3.85
C TRP A 62 2.13 -8.09 -3.06
N VAL A 63 1.93 -6.97 -3.76
CA VAL A 63 1.78 -5.66 -3.14
C VAL A 63 0.52 -5.62 -2.27
N ASN A 64 -0.61 -6.13 -2.78
CA ASN A 64 -1.86 -6.18 -2.01
C ASN A 64 -1.71 -7.05 -0.76
N ASP A 65 -1.23 -8.29 -0.90
CA ASP A 65 -1.07 -9.22 0.22
C ASP A 65 -0.12 -8.63 1.28
N GLY A 66 1.00 -8.03 0.86
CA GLY A 66 2.00 -7.44 1.76
C GLY A 66 1.53 -6.18 2.47
N LEU A 67 0.97 -5.21 1.74
CA LEU A 67 0.49 -3.96 2.34
C LEU A 67 -0.74 -4.18 3.23
N MET A 68 -1.66 -5.06 2.82
CA MET A 68 -2.83 -5.41 3.63
C MET A 68 -2.42 -6.15 4.90
N ALA A 69 -1.40 -7.01 4.86
CA ALA A 69 -0.87 -7.66 6.06
C ALA A 69 -0.38 -6.62 7.09
N ILE A 70 0.36 -5.58 6.66
CA ILE A 70 0.81 -4.50 7.54
C ILE A 70 -0.39 -3.69 8.07
N PHE A 71 -1.33 -3.34 7.20
CA PHE A 71 -2.53 -2.59 7.58
C PHE A 71 -3.36 -3.33 8.63
N PHE A 72 -3.69 -4.60 8.37
CA PHE A 72 -4.46 -5.42 9.31
C PHE A 72 -3.69 -5.76 10.58
N PHE A 73 -2.37 -5.84 10.54
CA PHE A 73 -1.56 -5.97 11.74
C PHE A 73 -1.74 -4.75 12.66
N LEU A 74 -1.63 -3.53 12.11
CA LEU A 74 -1.86 -2.30 12.86
C LEU A 74 -3.29 -2.23 13.41
N VAL A 75 -4.29 -2.49 12.57
CA VAL A 75 -5.70 -2.53 12.98
C VAL A 75 -5.93 -3.58 14.06
N GLY A 76 -5.32 -4.75 13.95
CA GLY A 76 -5.43 -5.81 14.96
C GLY A 76 -4.81 -5.42 16.30
N LEU A 77 -3.70 -4.68 16.30
CA LEU A 77 -3.11 -4.12 17.52
C LEU A 77 -4.01 -3.04 18.14
N GLU A 78 -4.64 -2.22 17.31
CA GLU A 78 -5.58 -1.19 17.76
C GLU A 78 -6.82 -1.81 18.41
N ILE A 79 -7.46 -2.77 17.74
CA ILE A 79 -8.59 -3.53 18.29
C ILE A 79 -8.18 -4.22 19.60
N LYS A 80 -6.99 -4.84 19.65
CA LYS A 80 -6.50 -5.45 20.89
C LYS A 80 -6.36 -4.42 22.01
N ARG A 81 -5.86 -3.22 21.70
CA ARG A 81 -5.73 -2.11 22.64
C ARG A 81 -7.09 -1.69 23.17
N GLU A 82 -8.05 -1.44 22.29
CA GLU A 82 -9.44 -1.10 22.63
C GLU A 82 -10.11 -2.17 23.49
N VAL A 83 -9.91 -3.46 23.18
CA VAL A 83 -10.51 -4.57 23.96
C VAL A 83 -9.92 -4.66 25.37
N LEU A 84 -8.62 -4.41 25.55
CA LEU A 84 -7.94 -4.56 26.84
C LEU A 84 -8.03 -3.31 27.71
N GLN A 85 -7.92 -2.13 27.12
CA GLN A 85 -7.87 -0.85 27.82
C GLN A 85 -9.20 -0.09 27.74
N GLY A 86 -10.09 -0.46 26.82
CA GLY A 86 -11.18 0.39 26.39
C GLY A 86 -10.69 1.50 25.45
N GLU A 87 -11.64 2.24 24.88
CA GLU A 87 -11.47 3.69 24.79
C GLU A 87 -11.70 4.32 26.18
#